data_AF-A0A9E2I7C0-F1
#
_entry.id   AF-A0A9E2I7C0-F1
#
_cell.length_a   1.000
_cell.length_b   1.000
_cell.length_c   1.000
_cell.angle_alpha   90.00
_cell.angle_beta   90.00
_cell.angle_gamma   90.00
#
_symmetry.space_group_name_H-M   'P 1'
#
loop_
_entity.id
_entity.type
_entity.pdbx_description
1 polymer ?
#
loop_
_entity_poly.entity_id
_entity_poly.type
_entity_poly.pdbx_seq_one_letter_code
_entity_poly.pdbx_strand_id
1 'polypeptide(L)'
;MKKIYSVSHKGFMLLPAKADHNYRGVDRNPFLPKLSEPLATRLTPGKPGIWTFIPLGWRQDAYRLFEEHSTRSDGDDLELLSDYEIAVTIQEMIAPHVGWHDIVVCQIWPLEATSQLEAERPTLGYDLAYPGGDFYSAVWNGLLCEHAHPNLVKEFGARLNQFGLFTDTRLIPDYVHRYQEMVHSEANATFCIYRLDDISSE
;
A
#
# COMPACT_ATOMS: atom_id res chain seq x y z
N MET A 1 -17.60 20.92 14.88
CA MET A 1 -17.86 19.47 14.99
C MET A 1 -16.62 18.73 14.51
N LYS A 2 -15.99 17.89 15.34
CA LYS A 2 -14.93 16.97 14.86
C LYS A 2 -15.64 15.92 13.98
N LYS A 3 -15.29 15.83 12.69
CA LYS A 3 -15.66 14.67 11.87
C LYS A 3 -15.01 13.45 12.53
N ILE A 4 -15.83 12.49 12.93
CA ILE A 4 -15.36 11.17 13.32
C ILE A 4 -15.09 10.46 12.00
N TYR A 5 -13.82 10.39 11.58
CA TYR A 5 -13.42 9.59 10.43
C TYR A 5 -13.45 8.12 10.87
N SER A 6 -14.56 7.43 10.61
CA SER A 6 -14.85 6.13 11.21
C SER A 6 -14.53 4.94 10.31
N VAL A 7 -13.87 5.11 9.16
CA VAL A 7 -13.69 3.99 8.23
C VAL A 7 -12.22 3.65 8.12
N SER A 8 -11.82 2.69 8.95
CA SER A 8 -10.67 1.85 8.69
C SER A 8 -11.05 0.82 7.63
N HIS A 9 -10.25 0.67 6.59
CA HIS A 9 -10.42 -0.40 5.61
C HIS A 9 -9.44 -1.54 5.92
N LYS A 10 -9.93 -2.77 6.08
CA LYS A 10 -9.11 -3.93 6.49
C LYS A 10 -9.20 -5.05 5.46
N GLY A 11 -8.07 -5.70 5.21
CA GLY A 11 -7.99 -6.88 4.36
C GLY A 11 -6.57 -7.43 4.31
N PHE A 12 -6.25 -8.15 3.23
CA PHE A 12 -4.95 -8.75 2.98
C PHE A 12 -4.24 -8.05 1.82
N MET A 13 -2.92 -7.99 1.91
CA MET A 13 -2.06 -7.39 0.91
C MET A 13 -0.90 -8.34 0.59
N LEU A 14 -0.52 -8.39 -0.69
CA LEU A 14 0.66 -9.11 -1.16
C LEU A 14 1.80 -8.12 -1.33
N LEU A 15 2.90 -8.35 -0.63
CA LEU A 15 4.11 -7.53 -0.68
C LEU A 15 5.24 -8.33 -1.35
N PRO A 16 6.07 -7.75 -2.23
CA PRO A 16 7.21 -8.45 -2.81
C PRO A 16 8.08 -9.13 -1.74
N ALA A 17 8.49 -10.39 -1.98
CA ALA A 17 9.32 -11.10 -0.98
C ALA A 17 10.65 -10.37 -0.74
N LYS A 18 11.05 -10.43 0.53
CA LYS A 18 12.29 -9.85 1.04
C LYS A 18 13.49 -10.55 0.40
N ALA A 19 14.25 -9.84 -0.42
CA ALA A 19 15.60 -10.31 -0.79
C ALA A 19 16.58 -10.15 0.39
N ASP A 20 16.43 -9.10 1.21
CA ASP A 20 17.42 -8.68 2.23
C ASP A 20 16.79 -8.15 3.53
N HIS A 21 15.60 -8.60 3.93
CA HIS A 21 14.83 -8.11 5.09
C HIS A 21 14.38 -6.64 5.08
N ASN A 22 14.77 -5.85 4.07
CA ASN A 22 14.29 -4.48 3.90
C ASN A 22 12.90 -4.49 3.22
N TYR A 23 11.90 -4.01 3.94
CA TYR A 23 10.57 -3.70 3.38
C TYR A 23 10.70 -2.55 2.37
N ARG A 24 9.96 -2.67 1.26
CA ARG A 24 10.11 -1.81 0.07
C ARG A 24 8.97 -0.80 -0.09
N GLY A 25 8.16 -0.61 0.95
CA GLY A 25 6.93 0.18 0.86
C GLY A 25 5.72 -0.69 0.50
N VAL A 26 4.54 -0.11 0.66
CA VAL A 26 3.28 -0.71 0.22
C VAL A 26 3.30 -0.79 -1.30
N ASP A 27 3.30 -2.01 -1.82
CA ASP A 27 3.07 -2.22 -3.24
C ASP A 27 1.57 -2.16 -3.52
N ARG A 28 1.15 -1.02 -4.10
CA ARG A 28 -0.24 -0.73 -4.42
C ARG A 28 -0.71 -1.44 -5.68
N ASN A 29 0.23 -1.95 -6.47
CA ASN A 29 0.02 -2.47 -7.82
C ASN A 29 0.92 -3.69 -8.08
N PRO A 30 0.95 -4.70 -7.17
CA PRO A 30 2.08 -5.61 -7.07
C PRO A 30 2.33 -6.46 -8.31
N PHE A 31 1.33 -6.58 -9.18
CA PHE A 31 1.44 -7.36 -10.42
C PHE A 31 1.10 -6.54 -11.68
N LEU A 32 0.81 -5.23 -11.54
CA LEU A 32 0.15 -4.45 -12.60
C LEU A 32 1.10 -4.32 -13.78
N PRO A 33 0.70 -4.75 -14.99
CA PRO A 33 1.51 -4.45 -16.15
C PRO A 33 1.61 -2.92 -16.27
N LYS A 34 2.76 -2.41 -16.73
CA LYS A 34 2.86 -1.01 -17.16
C LYS A 34 1.81 -0.79 -18.26
N LEU A 35 0.64 -0.29 -17.90
CA LEU A 35 -0.41 0.05 -18.84
C LEU A 35 0.06 1.29 -19.61
N SER A 36 -0.08 1.28 -20.93
CA SER A 36 0.05 2.52 -21.70
C SER A 36 -1.05 3.49 -21.27
N GLU A 37 -0.68 4.75 -20.99
CA GLU A 37 -1.53 5.83 -20.46
C GLU A 37 -2.95 6.01 -21.06
N PRO A 38 -3.26 5.63 -22.32
CA PRO A 38 -4.63 5.80 -22.85
C PRO A 38 -5.72 4.91 -22.22
N LEU A 39 -5.35 3.86 -21.46
CA LEU A 39 -6.28 2.87 -20.92
C LEU A 39 -6.85 3.22 -19.53
N ALA A 40 -6.09 3.94 -18.71
CA ALA A 40 -6.46 4.26 -17.33
C ALA A 40 -7.71 5.15 -17.22
N THR A 41 -7.97 5.99 -18.22
CA THR A 41 -9.09 6.97 -18.22
C THR A 41 -10.46 6.38 -18.57
N ARG A 42 -10.60 5.04 -18.75
CA ARG A 42 -11.83 4.42 -19.26
C ARG A 42 -12.62 3.57 -18.26
N LEU A 43 -12.13 3.45 -17.03
CA LEU A 43 -12.78 2.65 -15.98
C LEU A 43 -13.97 3.43 -15.43
N THR A 44 -15.16 3.00 -15.83
CA THR A 44 -16.44 3.57 -15.40
C THR A 44 -17.18 2.47 -14.65
N PRO A 45 -17.88 2.76 -13.54
CA PRO A 45 -18.70 1.76 -12.86
C PRO A 45 -19.66 1.06 -13.85
N GLY A 46 -19.64 -0.27 -13.90
CA GLY A 46 -20.45 -1.08 -14.82
C GLY A 46 -19.76 -1.53 -16.12
N LYS A 47 -18.46 -1.26 -16.29
CA LYS A 47 -17.64 -1.80 -17.39
C LYS A 47 -16.84 -3.03 -16.97
N PRO A 48 -16.39 -3.86 -17.93
CA PRO A 48 -15.47 -4.96 -17.66
C PRO A 48 -14.23 -4.47 -16.88
N GLY A 49 -13.80 -5.26 -15.89
CA GLY A 49 -12.68 -4.96 -15.00
C GLY A 49 -11.35 -4.67 -15.73
N ILE A 50 -10.37 -4.08 -15.03
CA ILE A 50 -9.05 -3.72 -15.61
C ILE A 50 -8.40 -4.94 -16.23
N TRP A 51 -8.57 -6.10 -15.58
CA TRP A 51 -8.10 -7.40 -16.06
C TRP A 51 -8.47 -7.72 -17.50
N THR A 52 -9.59 -7.20 -18.04
CA THR A 52 -10.00 -7.45 -19.44
C THR A 52 -9.08 -6.79 -20.47
N PHE A 53 -8.31 -5.80 -20.06
CA PHE A 53 -7.31 -5.13 -20.89
C PHE A 53 -5.92 -5.76 -20.79
N ILE A 54 -5.74 -6.71 -19.87
CA ILE A 54 -4.49 -7.45 -19.70
C ILE A 54 -4.44 -8.61 -20.70
N PRO A 55 -3.31 -8.86 -21.40
CA PRO A 55 -3.19 -10.02 -22.27
C PRO A 55 -3.47 -11.34 -21.53
N LEU A 56 -4.06 -12.31 -22.24
CA LEU A 56 -4.36 -13.64 -21.72
C LEU A 56 -3.12 -14.29 -21.07
N GLY A 57 -3.32 -14.92 -19.92
CA GLY A 57 -2.30 -15.63 -19.15
C GLY A 57 -2.36 -15.32 -17.65
N TRP A 58 -1.35 -15.78 -16.92
CA TRP A 58 -1.30 -15.73 -15.45
C TRP A 58 -1.58 -14.34 -14.87
N ARG A 59 -1.11 -13.26 -15.53
CA ARG A 59 -1.35 -11.88 -15.07
C ARG A 59 -2.82 -11.53 -15.11
N GLN A 60 -3.50 -11.84 -16.22
CA GLN A 60 -4.91 -11.55 -16.36
C GLN A 60 -5.73 -12.35 -15.34
N ASP A 61 -5.43 -13.63 -15.17
CA ASP A 61 -6.14 -14.47 -14.21
C ASP A 61 -5.94 -14.00 -12.76
N ALA A 62 -4.70 -13.64 -12.39
CA ALA A 62 -4.39 -13.11 -11.05
C ALA A 62 -5.10 -11.77 -10.80
N TYR A 63 -5.13 -10.88 -11.79
CA TYR A 63 -5.85 -9.60 -11.70
C TYR A 63 -7.35 -9.75 -11.61
N ARG A 64 -7.93 -10.66 -12.41
CA ARG A 64 -9.35 -10.96 -12.33
C ARG A 64 -9.70 -11.41 -10.92
N LEU A 65 -8.93 -12.35 -10.38
CA LEU A 65 -9.15 -12.88 -9.04
C LEU A 65 -8.97 -11.79 -7.97
N PHE A 66 -7.98 -10.90 -8.13
CA PHE A 66 -7.82 -9.75 -7.26
C PHE A 66 -9.05 -8.83 -7.29
N GLU A 67 -9.48 -8.38 -8.46
CA GLU A 67 -10.63 -7.47 -8.59
C GLU A 67 -11.93 -8.09 -8.06
N GLU A 68 -12.19 -9.37 -8.36
CA GLU A 68 -13.40 -10.09 -7.93
C GLU A 68 -13.49 -10.28 -6.41
N HIS A 69 -12.36 -10.27 -5.71
CA HIS A 69 -12.28 -10.51 -4.26
C HIS A 69 -11.72 -9.33 -3.47
N SER A 70 -11.47 -8.20 -4.13
CA SER A 70 -11.10 -6.95 -3.49
C SER A 70 -12.30 -6.29 -2.84
N THR A 71 -12.09 -5.67 -1.69
CA THR A 71 -13.01 -4.70 -1.11
C THR A 71 -12.43 -3.31 -1.33
N ARG A 72 -13.31 -2.34 -1.62
CA ARG A 72 -12.93 -0.93 -1.76
C ARG A 72 -13.25 -0.17 -0.49
N SER A 73 -12.40 0.77 -0.13
CA SER A 73 -12.76 1.78 0.87
C SER A 73 -13.84 2.72 0.33
N ASP A 74 -14.78 3.13 1.19
CA ASP A 74 -15.79 4.11 0.81
C ASP A 74 -15.16 5.47 0.51
N GLY A 75 -15.06 5.81 -0.78
CA GLY A 75 -14.64 7.13 -1.26
C GLY A 75 -13.19 7.27 -1.71
N ASP A 76 -12.35 6.26 -1.49
CA ASP A 76 -10.97 6.23 -1.97
C ASP A 76 -10.73 4.99 -2.86
N ASP A 77 -9.92 5.13 -3.91
CA ASP A 77 -9.51 4.04 -4.82
C ASP A 77 -8.48 3.09 -4.14
N LEU A 78 -8.77 2.65 -2.91
CA LEU A 78 -7.94 1.72 -2.15
C LEU A 78 -8.62 0.35 -2.12
N GLU A 79 -7.87 -0.66 -2.53
CA GLU A 79 -8.34 -2.03 -2.66
C GLU A 79 -7.48 -2.97 -1.80
N LEU A 80 -8.12 -3.77 -0.97
CA LEU A 80 -7.48 -4.89 -0.26
C LEU A 80 -8.22 -6.18 -0.58
N LEU A 81 -7.51 -7.30 -0.53
CA LEU A 81 -8.16 -8.60 -0.64
C LEU A 81 -8.99 -8.87 0.62
N SER A 82 -10.22 -9.32 0.44
CA SER A 82 -11.11 -9.63 1.56
C SER A 82 -10.84 -11.00 2.20
N ASP A 83 -10.14 -11.88 1.49
CA ASP A 83 -9.98 -13.29 1.84
C ASP A 83 -8.51 -13.72 1.75
N TYR A 84 -8.03 -14.37 2.80
CA TYR A 84 -6.67 -14.91 2.89
C TYR A 84 -6.42 -16.03 1.88
N GLU A 85 -7.38 -16.95 1.68
CA GLU A 85 -7.24 -18.07 0.76
C GLU A 85 -7.07 -17.57 -0.68
N ILE A 86 -7.74 -16.46 -1.01
CA ILE A 86 -7.58 -15.79 -2.29
C ILE A 86 -6.20 -15.14 -2.40
N ALA A 87 -5.70 -14.49 -1.34
CA ALA A 87 -4.34 -13.96 -1.32
C ALA A 87 -3.29 -15.04 -1.55
N VAL A 88 -3.44 -16.22 -0.94
CA VAL A 88 -2.58 -17.39 -1.16
C VAL A 88 -2.69 -17.87 -2.60
N THR A 89 -3.91 -18.00 -3.14
CA THR A 89 -4.13 -18.43 -4.53
C THR A 89 -3.43 -17.49 -5.51
N ILE A 90 -3.58 -16.17 -5.35
CA ILE A 90 -2.90 -15.17 -6.19
C ILE A 90 -1.38 -15.31 -6.05
N GLN A 91 -0.86 -15.44 -4.83
CA GLN A 91 0.58 -15.63 -4.57
C GLN A 91 1.13 -16.85 -5.30
N GLU A 92 0.43 -17.99 -5.24
CA GLU A 92 0.83 -19.22 -5.93
C GLU A 92 0.83 -19.07 -7.46
N MET A 93 -0.14 -18.32 -8.01
CA MET A 93 -0.22 -18.04 -9.44
C MET A 93 0.95 -17.19 -9.95
N ILE A 94 1.38 -16.20 -9.16
CA ILE A 94 2.43 -15.25 -9.57
C ILE A 94 3.84 -15.71 -9.22
N ALA A 95 4.00 -16.56 -8.18
CA ALA A 95 5.31 -16.91 -7.63
C ALA A 95 6.29 -17.50 -8.66
N PRO A 96 5.86 -18.36 -9.60
CA PRO A 96 6.74 -18.87 -10.67
C PRO A 96 7.28 -17.79 -11.62
N HIS A 97 6.68 -16.60 -11.64
CA HIS A 97 6.96 -15.55 -12.62
C HIS A 97 7.68 -14.34 -12.03
N VAL A 98 7.34 -13.96 -10.80
CA VAL A 98 7.86 -12.75 -10.14
C VAL A 98 8.44 -13.03 -8.74
N GLY A 99 8.52 -14.30 -8.36
CA GLY A 99 8.98 -14.71 -7.04
C GLY A 99 7.87 -14.68 -5.99
N TRP A 100 8.18 -15.26 -4.84
CA TRP A 100 7.27 -15.29 -3.70
C TRP A 100 6.94 -13.86 -3.23
N HIS A 101 5.77 -13.70 -2.62
CA HIS A 101 5.32 -12.46 -1.99
C HIS A 101 4.98 -12.77 -0.53
N ASP A 102 5.19 -11.84 0.39
CA ASP A 102 4.67 -11.96 1.75
C ASP A 102 3.18 -11.56 1.75
N ILE A 103 2.33 -12.32 2.44
CA ILE A 103 0.93 -11.92 2.68
C ILE A 103 0.85 -11.31 4.06
N VAL A 104 0.34 -10.09 4.15
CA VAL A 104 0.16 -9.36 5.41
C VAL A 104 -1.28 -8.95 5.61
N VAL A 105 -1.69 -8.84 6.87
CA VAL A 105 -2.94 -8.19 7.23
C VAL A 105 -2.69 -6.69 7.18
N CYS A 106 -3.54 -5.97 6.45
CA CYS A 106 -3.43 -4.54 6.27
C CYS A 106 -4.68 -3.84 6.78
N GLN A 107 -4.48 -2.75 7.52
CA GLN A 107 -5.52 -1.82 7.89
C GLN A 107 -5.12 -0.43 7.40
N ILE A 108 -6.07 0.27 6.78
CA ILE A 108 -5.85 1.58 6.17
C ILE A 108 -6.71 2.61 6.87
N TRP A 109 -6.12 3.76 7.21
CA TRP A 109 -6.83 4.91 7.74
C TRP A 109 -6.49 6.19 6.98
N PRO A 110 -7.39 7.18 6.96
CA PRO A 110 -7.03 8.53 6.55
C PRO A 110 -5.99 9.14 7.52
N LEU A 111 -5.12 10.02 7.01
CA LEU A 111 -4.05 10.65 7.79
C LEU A 111 -4.55 11.35 9.06
N GLU A 112 -5.74 11.93 9.01
CA GLU A 112 -6.38 12.65 10.12
C GLU A 112 -6.73 11.73 11.31
N ALA A 113 -6.77 10.42 11.09
CA ALA A 113 -7.06 9.43 12.13
C ALA A 113 -5.84 9.02 12.96
N THR A 114 -4.63 9.55 12.70
CA THR A 114 -3.41 9.26 13.50
C THR A 114 -3.63 9.27 15.01
N SER A 115 -4.36 10.27 15.51
CA SER A 115 -4.66 10.43 16.95
C SER A 115 -5.53 9.33 17.57
N GLN A 116 -6.14 8.47 16.76
CA GLN A 116 -7.01 7.38 17.16
C GLN A 116 -6.34 6.01 17.04
N LEU A 117 -5.12 5.96 16.49
CA LEU A 117 -4.35 4.73 16.33
C LEU A 117 -3.65 4.40 17.65
N GLU A 118 -4.32 3.63 18.51
CA GLU A 118 -3.67 3.01 19.65
C GLU A 118 -2.99 1.70 19.23
N ALA A 119 -1.77 1.47 19.75
CA ALA A 119 -1.00 0.26 19.51
C ALA A 119 -1.58 -0.90 20.35
N GLU A 120 -2.76 -1.39 19.99
CA GLU A 120 -3.44 -2.44 20.76
C GLU A 120 -2.91 -3.86 20.50
N ARG A 121 -2.11 -4.08 19.43
CA ARG A 121 -1.54 -5.40 19.10
C ARG A 121 -0.13 -5.29 18.50
N PRO A 122 0.68 -6.37 18.56
CA PRO A 122 1.92 -6.45 17.80
C PRO A 122 1.64 -6.13 16.33
N THR A 123 2.42 -5.23 15.77
CA THR A 123 2.33 -4.79 14.38
C THR A 123 3.73 -4.79 13.79
N LEU A 124 3.84 -5.04 12.48
CA LEU A 124 5.09 -4.83 11.75
C LEU A 124 5.42 -3.33 11.68
N GLY A 125 4.42 -2.46 11.83
CA GLY A 125 4.56 -1.01 11.87
C GLY A 125 3.56 -0.32 10.94
N TYR A 126 3.75 0.99 10.75
CA TYR A 126 2.91 1.84 9.94
C TYR A 126 3.69 2.35 8.72
N ASP A 127 3.08 2.25 7.54
CA ASP A 127 3.55 2.85 6.29
C ASP A 127 2.61 3.97 5.83
N LEU A 128 3.05 4.74 4.82
CA LEU A 128 2.34 5.88 4.28
C LEU A 128 2.30 5.83 2.75
N ALA A 129 1.09 5.87 2.20
CA ALA A 129 0.89 5.97 0.76
C ALA A 129 -0.40 6.73 0.43
N TYR A 130 -0.42 7.45 -0.68
CA TYR A 130 -1.64 8.10 -1.19
C TYR A 130 -2.31 7.26 -2.29
N PRO A 131 -3.64 7.35 -2.49
CA PRO A 131 -4.31 6.65 -3.59
C PRO A 131 -3.75 7.05 -4.97
N GLY A 132 -3.54 6.08 -5.86
CA GLY A 132 -3.14 6.34 -7.24
C GLY A 132 -1.66 6.66 -7.49
N GLY A 133 -0.82 6.76 -6.46
CA GLY A 133 0.64 6.82 -6.68
C GLY A 133 1.17 5.49 -7.24
N ASP A 134 2.19 5.54 -8.10
CA ASP A 134 2.79 4.32 -8.66
C ASP A 134 3.74 3.65 -7.65
N PHE A 135 4.22 2.44 -7.93
CA PHE A 135 5.21 1.77 -7.06
C PHE A 135 6.42 2.68 -6.79
N TYR A 136 6.80 3.53 -7.75
CA TYR A 136 7.88 4.50 -7.56
C TYR A 136 7.52 5.55 -6.52
N SER A 137 6.32 6.12 -6.51
CA SER A 137 5.89 7.05 -5.46
C SER A 137 5.85 6.37 -4.09
N ALA A 138 5.57 5.07 -3.99
CA ALA A 138 5.59 4.34 -2.70
C ALA A 138 7.04 4.10 -2.23
N VAL A 139 7.90 3.73 -3.16
CA VAL A 139 9.35 3.58 -2.97
C VAL A 139 10.01 4.92 -2.63
N TRP A 140 9.58 6.02 -3.23
CA TRP A 140 10.09 7.38 -2.99
C TRP A 140 9.52 8.00 -1.71
N ASN A 141 8.32 7.58 -1.29
CA ASN A 141 7.80 7.81 0.06
C ASN A 141 8.54 6.99 1.12
N GLY A 142 9.20 5.91 0.73
CA GLY A 142 9.98 5.05 1.61
C GLY A 142 11.35 5.64 1.91
N LEU A 143 11.57 6.02 3.17
CA LEU A 143 12.85 6.47 3.73
C LEU A 143 14.02 5.46 3.58
N LEU A 144 13.80 4.30 2.95
CA LEU A 144 14.79 3.22 2.81
C LEU A 144 15.10 2.82 1.36
N CYS A 145 14.47 3.41 0.36
CA CYS A 145 14.81 3.10 -1.04
C CYS A 145 15.94 4.01 -1.54
N GLU A 146 16.67 3.56 -2.57
CA GLU A 146 17.84 4.27 -3.14
C GLU A 146 17.54 5.71 -3.62
N HIS A 147 16.27 6.11 -3.66
CA HIS A 147 15.81 7.43 -4.08
C HIS A 147 15.06 8.21 -2.97
N ALA A 148 15.14 7.77 -1.72
CA ALA A 148 14.58 8.50 -0.58
C ALA A 148 15.20 9.90 -0.46
N HIS A 149 14.38 10.92 -0.15
CA HIS A 149 14.91 12.28 0.01
C HIS A 149 15.90 12.33 1.19
N PRO A 150 17.18 12.73 0.98
CA PRO A 150 18.25 12.53 1.96
C PRO A 150 18.01 13.26 3.28
N ASN A 151 17.34 14.40 3.26
CA ASN A 151 16.99 15.13 4.48
C ASN A 151 15.93 14.40 5.30
N LEU A 152 14.95 13.77 4.65
CA LEU A 152 13.92 12.99 5.33
C LEU A 152 14.55 11.74 5.97
N VAL A 153 15.47 11.07 5.26
CA VAL A 153 16.21 9.92 5.81
C VAL A 153 17.01 10.32 7.03
N LYS A 154 17.70 11.46 6.98
CA LYS A 154 18.46 11.98 8.13
C LYS A 154 17.56 12.33 9.32
N GLU A 155 16.37 12.87 9.07
CA GLU A 155 15.45 13.33 10.11
C GLU A 155 14.64 12.19 10.74
N PHE A 156 14.14 11.27 9.92
CA PHE A 156 13.19 10.23 10.32
C PHE A 156 13.73 8.80 10.24
N GLY A 157 14.80 8.53 9.49
CA GLY A 157 15.30 7.17 9.25
C GLY A 157 15.62 6.39 10.52
N ALA A 158 16.21 7.05 11.53
CA ALA A 158 16.51 6.42 12.84
C ALA A 158 15.26 6.18 13.72
N ARG A 159 14.07 6.66 13.30
CA ARG A 159 12.79 6.46 13.98
C ARG A 159 11.98 5.31 13.38
N LEU A 160 12.44 4.75 12.28
CA LEU A 160 11.84 3.59 11.66
C LEU A 160 12.41 2.31 12.29
N ASN A 161 11.64 1.22 12.21
CA ASN A 161 12.15 -0.09 12.58
C ASN A 161 13.03 -0.70 11.47
N GLN A 162 13.47 -1.94 11.67
CA GLN A 162 14.26 -2.69 10.68
C GLN A 162 13.56 -2.89 9.33
N PHE A 163 12.24 -2.71 9.29
CA PHE A 163 11.42 -2.74 8.07
C PHE A 163 11.15 -1.34 7.53
N GLY A 164 11.81 -0.28 8.01
CA GLY A 164 11.52 1.06 7.51
C GLY A 164 10.11 1.58 7.78
N LEU A 165 9.39 0.92 8.69
CA LEU A 165 8.04 1.29 9.08
C LEU A 165 8.10 2.18 10.33
N PHE A 166 7.18 3.14 10.41
CA PHE A 166 6.99 3.91 11.64
C PHE A 166 6.48 2.97 12.73
N THR A 167 7.06 3.05 13.92
CA THR A 167 6.52 2.37 15.12
C THR A 167 5.69 3.31 16.00
N ASP A 168 5.77 4.62 15.73
CA ASP A 168 5.09 5.67 16.48
C ASP A 168 4.29 6.54 15.51
N THR A 169 2.97 6.43 15.56
CA THR A 169 2.04 7.14 14.68
C THR A 169 2.06 8.65 14.90
N ARG A 170 2.61 9.14 16.02
CA ARG A 170 2.75 10.58 16.29
C ARG A 170 3.78 11.26 15.39
N LEU A 171 4.69 10.49 14.80
CA LEU A 171 5.72 11.01 13.89
C LEU A 171 5.22 11.18 12.45
N ILE A 172 4.12 10.51 12.10
CA ILE A 172 3.57 10.47 10.75
C ILE A 172 3.14 11.86 10.24
N PRO A 173 2.38 12.69 10.98
CA PRO A 173 1.94 13.98 10.47
C PRO A 173 3.11 14.92 10.16
N ASP A 174 4.11 14.94 11.03
CA ASP A 174 5.33 15.74 10.84
C ASP A 174 6.11 15.25 9.61
N TYR A 175 6.24 13.93 9.44
CA TYR A 175 6.86 13.35 8.25
C TYR A 175 6.15 13.76 6.96
N VAL A 176 4.82 13.59 6.89
CA VAL A 176 4.04 13.92 5.69
C VAL A 176 4.15 15.40 5.36
N HIS A 177 4.08 16.27 6.38
CA HIS A 177 4.26 17.70 6.19
C HIS A 177 5.62 18.01 5.57
N ARG A 178 6.70 17.47 6.13
CA ARG A 178 8.06 17.63 5.58
C ARG A 178 8.20 17.08 4.17
N TYR A 179 7.60 15.94 3.89
CA TYR A 179 7.60 15.35 2.55
C TYR A 179 6.94 16.28 1.54
N GLN A 180 5.76 16.81 1.85
CA GLN A 180 5.03 17.75 0.97
C GLN A 180 5.78 19.07 0.77
N GLU A 181 6.54 19.54 1.77
CA GLU A 181 7.42 20.72 1.63
C GLU A 181 8.58 20.45 0.65
N MET A 182 9.15 19.25 0.66
CA MET A 182 10.37 18.91 -0.10
C MET A 182 10.07 18.35 -1.50
N VAL A 183 8.96 17.64 -1.66
CA VAL A 183 8.55 16.98 -2.91
C VAL A 183 7.37 17.72 -3.50
N HIS A 184 7.65 18.83 -4.17
CA HIS A 184 6.62 19.76 -4.67
C HIS A 184 5.60 19.14 -5.63
N SER A 185 5.98 18.08 -6.37
CA SER A 185 5.04 17.34 -7.23
C SER A 185 3.92 16.66 -6.44
N GLU A 186 4.15 16.40 -5.16
CA GLU A 186 3.25 15.68 -4.25
C GLU A 186 2.69 16.59 -3.13
N ALA A 187 2.86 17.90 -3.24
CA ALA A 187 2.48 18.85 -2.18
C ALA A 187 1.00 18.79 -1.78
N ASN A 188 0.14 18.31 -2.68
CA ASN A 188 -1.31 18.17 -2.47
C ASN A 188 -1.76 16.70 -2.40
N ALA A 189 -0.84 15.74 -2.29
CA ALA A 189 -1.19 14.33 -2.21
C ALA A 189 -1.91 14.02 -0.89
N THR A 190 -3.00 13.25 -0.99
CA THR A 190 -3.79 12.80 0.17
C THR A 190 -3.24 11.47 0.68
N PHE A 191 -2.46 11.49 1.75
CA PHE A 191 -1.87 10.28 2.32
C PHE A 191 -2.86 9.48 3.16
N CYS A 192 -2.68 8.16 3.13
CA CYS A 192 -3.31 7.20 4.01
C CYS A 192 -2.22 6.47 4.82
N ILE A 193 -2.61 6.00 6.00
CA ILE A 193 -1.78 5.25 6.92
C ILE A 193 -2.10 3.77 6.78
N TYR A 194 -1.09 2.96 6.53
CA TYR A 194 -1.19 1.52 6.38
C TYR A 194 -0.55 0.88 7.59
N ARG A 195 -1.34 0.26 8.47
CA ARG A 195 -0.80 -0.62 9.51
C ARG A 195 -0.67 -2.00 8.93
N LEU A 196 0.53 -2.56 9.06
CA LEU A 196 0.84 -3.90 8.59
C LEU A 196 0.97 -4.83 9.80
N ASP A 197 0.21 -5.90 9.82
CA ASP A 197 0.26 -6.92 10.86
C ASP A 197 0.72 -8.25 10.24
N ASP A 198 1.49 -9.03 10.99
CA ASP A 198 1.89 -10.38 10.58
C ASP A 198 0.66 -11.29 10.56
N ILE A 199 0.57 -12.16 9.56
CA ILE A 199 -0.52 -13.15 9.43
C ILE A 199 -0.62 -14.05 10.66
N SER A 200 0.49 -14.29 11.37
CA SER A 200 0.50 -15.10 12.59
C SER A 200 -0.21 -14.44 13.79
N SER A 201 -0.72 -13.22 13.61
CA SER A 201 -1.35 -12.41 14.67
C SER A 201 -2.89 -12.51 14.67
N GLU A 202 -3.47 -13.28 13.74
CA GLU A 202 -4.89 -13.67 13.70
C GLU A 202 -5.09 -15.13 14.11
#